data_AF-A0A397CGT6-F1
#
_entry.id   AF-A0A397CGT6-F1
#
_cell.length_a   1.000
_cell.length_b   1.000
_cell.length_c   1.000
_cell.angle_alpha   90.00
_cell.angle_beta   90.00
_cell.angle_gamma   90.00
#
_symmetry.space_group_name_H-M   'P 1'
#
loop_
_entity.id
_entity.type
_entity.pdbx_description
1 polymer ?
#
loop_
_entity_poly.entity_id
_entity_poly.type
_entity_poly.pdbx_seq_one_letter_code
_entity_poly.pdbx_strand_id
1 'polypeptide(L)'
;LQHPNVVRFIGACWHSLDAVHLVVEYMNLGDLKDHLDIHVAMPWSRKVQCAHDVAAALVYLHDQNIIHRDLKSRNVLLDTHKPSKLSDFGISRELVSRTMSHEVGMLLSELDTHKVPFDGMTTEFGDVMVPMAVVMKIMQGQIKVAPSPSCPPPIALLLNHCTQFDPMLRPTAVELLHRLQQLDVARL
;
A
#
# COMPACT_ATOMS: atom_id res chain seq x y z
N LEU A 1 7.11 12.14 13.20
CA LEU A 1 5.95 11.31 12.82
C LEU A 1 5.54 10.47 14.01
N GLN A 2 4.35 10.70 14.57
CA GLN A 2 3.82 9.96 15.71
C GLN A 2 2.34 9.66 15.44
N HIS A 3 2.05 8.41 15.10
CA HIS A 3 0.71 7.92 14.79
C HIS A 3 0.65 6.42 15.08
N PRO A 4 -0.48 5.87 15.57
CA PRO A 4 -0.59 4.44 15.89
C PRO A 4 -0.26 3.51 14.71
N ASN A 5 -0.59 3.91 13.49
CA ASN A 5 -0.33 3.14 12.26
C ASN A 5 0.93 3.57 11.49
N VAL A 6 1.84 4.34 12.09
CA VAL A 6 3.16 4.64 11.54
C VAL A 6 4.21 4.01 12.45
N VAL A 7 5.19 3.32 11.87
CA VAL A 7 6.28 2.73 12.63
C VAL A 7 7.03 3.81 13.40
N ARG A 8 7.11 3.64 14.72
CA ARG A 8 7.76 4.60 15.61
C ARG A 8 9.27 4.53 15.46
N PHE A 9 9.85 5.65 15.07
CA PHE A 9 11.28 5.90 15.19
C PHE A 9 11.69 6.00 16.66
N ILE A 10 12.73 5.26 17.06
CA ILE A 10 13.28 5.26 18.42
C ILE A 10 14.55 6.09 18.48
N GLY A 11 15.42 5.94 17.48
CA GLY A 11 16.70 6.65 17.41
C GLY A 11 17.52 6.21 16.22
N ALA A 12 18.69 6.80 16.05
CA ALA A 12 19.67 6.38 15.06
C ALA A 12 21.02 6.15 15.75
N CYS A 13 21.80 5.20 15.25
CA CYS A 13 23.18 5.04 15.63
C CYS A 13 24.06 5.09 14.38
N TRP A 14 25.20 5.73 14.49
CA TRP A 14 26.15 5.85 13.37
C TRP A 14 27.58 5.76 13.88
N HIS A 15 28.42 5.08 13.13
CA HIS A 15 29.87 5.01 13.38
C HIS A 15 30.64 5.95 12.46
N SER A 16 30.11 6.18 11.26
CA SER A 16 30.56 7.17 10.26
C SER A 16 29.33 7.64 9.46
N LEU A 17 29.50 8.68 8.62
CA LEU A 17 28.41 9.18 7.76
C LEU A 17 27.88 8.13 6.78
N ASP A 18 28.69 7.13 6.44
CA ASP A 18 28.34 6.03 5.51
C ASP A 18 27.65 4.84 6.20
N ALA A 19 27.55 4.87 7.53
CA ALA A 19 27.06 3.76 8.34
C ALA A 19 26.02 4.22 9.37
N VAL A 20 24.96 4.87 8.87
CA VAL A 20 23.80 5.28 9.68
C VAL A 20 22.79 4.13 9.75
N HIS A 21 22.47 3.71 10.96
CA HIS A 21 21.47 2.68 11.25
C HIS A 21 20.29 3.32 11.97
N LEU A 22 19.07 3.01 11.52
CA LEU A 22 17.84 3.47 12.14
C LEU A 22 17.32 2.41 13.10
N VAL A 23 17.00 2.83 14.32
CA VAL A 23 16.33 2.00 15.33
C VAL A 23 14.86 2.38 15.34
N VAL A 24 14.02 1.41 15.04
CA VAL A 24 12.56 1.55 15.01
C VAL A 24 11.93 0.54 15.95
N GLU A 25 10.64 0.72 16.26
CA GLU A 25 9.92 -0.31 16.99
C GLU A 25 9.88 -1.64 16.23
N TYR A 26 9.99 -2.73 16.98
CA TYR A 26 9.91 -4.08 16.42
C TYR A 26 8.45 -4.49 16.18
N MET A 27 8.20 -5.15 15.04
CA MET A 27 6.92 -5.68 14.59
C MET A 27 7.10 -7.18 14.31
N ASN A 28 6.55 -8.04 15.18
CA ASN A 28 6.99 -9.43 15.31
C ASN A 28 6.51 -10.39 14.20
N LEU A 29 5.64 -9.95 13.29
CA LEU A 29 5.15 -10.76 12.18
C LEU A 29 5.79 -10.37 10.82
N GLY A 30 6.78 -9.49 10.82
CA GLY A 30 7.44 -9.04 9.60
C GLY A 30 6.53 -8.18 8.71
N ASP A 31 6.82 -8.16 7.41
CA ASP A 31 6.02 -7.41 6.45
C ASP A 31 4.84 -8.20 5.88
N LEU A 32 3.86 -7.47 5.36
CA LEU A 32 2.63 -8.01 4.83
C LEU A 32 2.86 -8.83 3.56
N LYS A 33 3.88 -8.55 2.74
CA LYS A 33 4.13 -9.33 1.51
C LYS A 33 4.51 -10.76 1.87
N ASP A 34 5.52 -10.90 2.73
CA ASP A 34 6.00 -12.20 3.17
C ASP A 34 4.89 -12.95 3.91
N HIS A 35 4.06 -12.25 4.68
CA HIS A 35 2.91 -12.85 5.32
C HIS A 35 1.86 -13.39 4.33
N LEU A 36 1.56 -12.66 3.25
CA LEU A 36 0.63 -13.09 2.19
C LEU A 36 1.18 -14.29 1.40
N ASP A 37 2.50 -14.33 1.16
CA ASP A 37 3.15 -15.44 0.45
C ASP A 37 3.11 -16.75 1.25
N ILE A 38 3.26 -16.67 2.57
CA ILE A 38 3.24 -17.83 3.46
C ILE A 38 1.81 -18.28 3.76
N HIS A 39 0.88 -17.33 3.95
CA HIS A 39 -0.49 -17.62 4.38
C HIS A 39 -1.49 -17.44 3.24
N VAL A 40 -1.68 -18.52 2.47
CA VAL A 40 -2.64 -18.62 1.34
C VAL A 40 -4.06 -18.13 1.69
N ALA A 41 -4.44 -18.13 2.98
CA ALA A 41 -5.80 -17.82 3.42
C ALA A 41 -5.89 -16.70 4.48
N MET A 42 -5.17 -15.58 4.34
CA MET A 42 -5.50 -14.38 5.14
C MET A 42 -6.97 -13.98 4.87
N PRO A 43 -7.84 -13.91 5.89
CA PRO A 43 -9.25 -13.56 5.69
C PRO A 43 -9.40 -12.09 5.29
N TRP A 44 -10.46 -11.78 4.54
CA TRP A 44 -10.74 -10.41 4.10
C TRP A 44 -10.90 -9.42 5.26
N SER A 45 -11.35 -9.89 6.41
CA SER A 45 -11.39 -9.08 7.63
C SER A 45 -10.02 -8.53 8.03
N ARG A 46 -8.98 -9.36 8.00
CA ARG A 46 -7.62 -8.91 8.29
C ARG A 46 -7.06 -8.05 7.16
N LYS A 47 -7.35 -8.37 5.90
CA LYS A 47 -6.93 -7.57 4.73
C LYS A 47 -7.52 -6.16 4.78
N VAL A 48 -8.82 -6.03 5.06
CA VAL A 48 -9.52 -4.74 5.20
C VAL A 48 -8.97 -3.97 6.39
N GLN A 49 -8.68 -4.63 7.52
CA GLN A 49 -8.04 -3.95 8.66
C GLN A 49 -6.66 -3.37 8.29
N CYS A 50 -5.85 -4.11 7.53
CA CYS A 50 -4.56 -3.60 7.06
C CYS A 50 -4.74 -2.38 6.14
N ALA A 51 -5.68 -2.43 5.20
CA ALA A 51 -5.99 -1.30 4.33
C ALA A 51 -6.49 -0.08 5.11
N HIS A 52 -7.31 -0.30 6.14
CA HIS A 52 -7.80 0.74 7.05
C HIS A 52 -6.66 1.40 7.83
N ASP A 53 -5.80 0.60 8.46
CA ASP A 53 -4.62 1.05 9.20
C ASP A 53 -3.69 1.91 8.32
N VAL A 54 -3.45 1.47 7.08
CA VAL A 54 -2.66 2.22 6.10
C VAL A 54 -3.36 3.51 5.68
N ALA A 55 -4.66 3.48 5.41
CA ALA A 55 -5.41 4.69 5.08
C ALA A 55 -5.36 5.72 6.23
N ALA A 56 -5.45 5.27 7.48
CA ALA A 56 -5.31 6.14 8.65
C ALA A 56 -3.90 6.75 8.74
N ALA A 57 -2.85 5.95 8.51
CA ALA A 57 -1.48 6.46 8.43
C ALA A 57 -1.31 7.52 7.34
N LEU A 58 -1.88 7.30 6.15
CA LEU A 58 -1.81 8.25 5.04
C LEU A 58 -2.57 9.54 5.32
N VAL A 59 -3.74 9.48 5.96
CA VAL A 59 -4.46 10.68 6.41
C VAL A 59 -3.56 11.53 7.32
N TYR A 60 -2.90 10.90 8.30
CA TYR A 60 -1.95 11.59 9.16
C TYR A 60 -0.76 12.17 8.39
N LEU A 61 -0.13 11.41 7.51
CA LEU A 61 1.02 11.91 6.73
C LEU A 61 0.65 13.09 5.84
N HIS A 62 -0.50 13.03 5.16
CA HIS A 62 -0.98 14.11 4.30
C HIS A 62 -1.32 15.37 5.09
N ASP A 63 -1.87 15.25 6.30
CA ASP A 63 -2.08 16.38 7.21
C ASP A 63 -0.75 17.06 7.58
N GLN A 64 0.33 16.27 7.69
CA GLN A 64 1.69 16.74 7.89
C GLN A 64 2.41 17.16 6.59
N ASN A 65 1.69 17.26 5.46
CA ASN A 65 2.24 17.54 4.12
C ASN A 65 3.34 16.56 3.67
N ILE A 66 3.25 15.29 4.05
CA ILE A 66 4.21 14.25 3.68
C ILE A 66 3.55 13.22 2.76
N ILE A 67 4.23 12.88 1.66
CA ILE A 67 3.88 11.75 0.79
C ILE A 67 4.83 10.59 1.05
N HIS A 68 4.30 9.37 1.18
CA HIS A 68 5.09 8.15 1.35
C HIS A 68 5.91 7.79 0.09
N ARG A 69 5.25 7.69 -1.08
CA ARG A 69 5.80 7.39 -2.42
C ARG A 69 6.23 5.95 -2.70
N ASP A 70 6.49 5.16 -1.66
CA ASP A 70 6.81 3.73 -1.81
C ASP A 70 5.78 2.86 -1.09
N LEU A 71 4.49 3.15 -1.24
CA LEU A 71 3.48 2.30 -0.60
C LEU A 71 3.34 0.97 -1.37
N LYS A 72 3.67 -0.12 -0.68
CA LYS A 72 3.55 -1.50 -1.13
C LYS A 72 3.41 -2.41 0.09
N SER A 73 2.98 -3.67 -0.09
CA SER A 73 2.82 -4.59 1.04
C SER A 73 4.11 -4.84 1.84
N ARG A 74 5.30 -4.78 1.21
CA ARG A 74 6.60 -4.88 1.91
C ARG A 74 6.85 -3.77 2.93
N ASN A 75 6.17 -2.64 2.78
CA ASN A 75 6.32 -1.48 3.66
C ASN A 75 5.19 -1.41 4.70
N VAL A 76 4.38 -2.46 4.82
CA VAL A 76 3.34 -2.60 5.85
C VAL A 76 3.77 -3.70 6.81
N LEU A 77 4.12 -3.32 8.03
CA LEU A 77 4.56 -4.26 9.07
C LEU A 77 3.40 -4.74 9.93
N LEU A 78 3.45 -6.02 10.31
CA LEU A 78 2.44 -6.72 11.06
C LEU A 78 2.93 -7.08 12.47
N ASP A 79 1.99 -7.16 13.41
CA ASP A 79 2.26 -7.55 14.79
C ASP A 79 1.07 -8.35 15.36
N THR A 80 1.33 -9.19 16.36
CA THR A 80 0.30 -10.00 17.03
C THR A 80 -0.62 -9.20 17.96
N HIS A 81 -0.14 -8.08 18.49
CA HIS A 81 -0.83 -7.26 19.49
C HIS A 81 -1.02 -5.80 19.08
N LYS A 82 -0.24 -5.31 18.10
CA LYS A 82 -0.35 -3.95 17.57
C LYS A 82 -1.14 -3.93 16.25
N PRO A 83 -1.74 -2.79 15.87
CA PRO A 83 -2.28 -2.61 14.53
C PRO A 83 -1.15 -2.68 13.48
N SER A 84 -1.54 -2.84 12.21
CA SER A 84 -0.59 -2.77 11.10
C SER A 84 0.00 -1.37 11.02
N LYS A 85 1.28 -1.28 10.65
CA LYS A 85 2.01 0.00 10.60
C LYS A 85 2.74 0.18 9.30
N LEU A 86 2.64 1.40 8.75
CA LEU A 86 3.40 1.84 7.58
C LEU A 86 4.84 2.17 7.99
N SER A 87 5.80 1.64 7.23
CA SER A 87 7.24 1.79 7.41
C SER A 87 7.92 2.25 6.13
N ASP A 88 9.23 2.53 6.23
CA ASP A 88 10.11 2.85 5.11
C ASP A 88 9.78 4.14 4.35
N PHE A 89 10.16 5.26 4.97
CA PHE A 89 10.01 6.62 4.45
C PHE A 89 11.22 7.07 3.60
N GLY A 90 12.05 6.14 3.10
CA GLY A 90 13.35 6.44 2.49
C GLY A 90 13.31 7.37 1.28
N ILE A 91 12.15 7.51 0.63
CA ILE A 91 11.92 8.40 -0.51
C ILE A 91 10.78 9.41 -0.31
N SER A 92 10.33 9.59 0.93
CA SER A 92 9.23 10.51 1.25
C SER A 92 9.63 11.97 1.00
N ARG A 93 8.67 12.78 0.52
CA ARG A 93 8.89 14.21 0.18
C ARG A 93 7.68 15.06 0.58
N GLU A 94 7.89 16.37 0.67
CA GLU A 94 6.85 17.36 0.90
C GLU A 94 5.79 17.35 -0.23
N LEU A 95 4.52 17.47 0.17
CA LEU A 95 3.35 17.29 -0.68
C LEU A 95 3.18 18.43 -1.69
N VAL A 96 3.13 18.11 -2.98
CA VAL A 96 2.80 19.07 -4.06
C VAL A 96 1.40 18.78 -4.66
N SER A 97 0.80 17.61 -4.39
CA SER A 97 -0.54 17.23 -4.89
C SER A 97 -1.25 16.25 -3.96
N ARG A 98 -2.58 16.40 -3.79
CA ARG A 98 -3.42 15.70 -2.79
C ARG A 98 -4.02 14.36 -3.26
N THR A 99 -3.79 13.92 -4.49
CA THR A 99 -4.41 12.70 -5.04
C THR A 99 -3.48 11.48 -4.98
N MET A 100 -3.45 10.85 -3.79
CA MET A 100 -2.55 9.73 -3.46
C MET A 100 -3.25 8.38 -3.24
N SER A 101 -4.58 8.29 -3.38
CA SER A 101 -5.33 7.02 -3.19
C SER A 101 -4.96 5.91 -4.17
N HIS A 102 -4.25 6.24 -5.27
CA HIS A 102 -3.71 5.23 -6.18
C HIS A 102 -2.79 4.24 -5.46
N GLU A 103 -1.96 4.74 -4.53
CA GLU A 103 -1.08 3.90 -3.72
C GLU A 103 -1.87 2.85 -2.92
N VAL A 104 -3.01 3.24 -2.33
CA VAL A 104 -3.84 2.29 -1.59
C VAL A 104 -4.59 1.34 -2.53
N GLY A 105 -4.96 1.80 -3.74
CA GLY A 105 -5.51 0.94 -4.79
C GLY A 105 -4.54 -0.19 -5.18
N MET A 106 -3.26 0.14 -5.29
CA MET A 106 -2.18 -0.83 -5.53
C MET A 106 -2.08 -1.82 -4.36
N LEU A 107 -2.08 -1.33 -3.12
CA LEU A 107 -2.07 -2.19 -1.94
C LEU A 107 -3.31 -3.10 -1.85
N LEU A 108 -4.50 -2.61 -2.18
CA LEU A 108 -5.72 -3.43 -2.23
C LEU A 108 -5.60 -4.54 -3.28
N SER A 109 -4.95 -4.27 -4.41
CA SER A 109 -4.65 -5.28 -5.41
C SER A 109 -3.64 -6.32 -4.91
N GLU A 110 -2.63 -5.90 -4.14
CA GLU A 110 -1.69 -6.84 -3.50
C GLU A 110 -2.39 -7.72 -2.47
N LEU A 111 -3.26 -7.14 -1.65
CA LEU A 111 -4.07 -7.88 -0.67
C LEU A 111 -5.00 -8.90 -1.34
N ASP A 112 -5.56 -8.56 -2.49
CA ASP A 112 -6.44 -9.42 -3.26
C ASP A 112 -5.68 -10.55 -3.98
N THR A 113 -4.67 -10.18 -4.78
CA THR A 113 -3.99 -11.09 -5.72
C THR A 113 -2.73 -11.75 -5.17
N HIS A 114 -2.24 -11.27 -4.01
CA HIS A 114 -0.95 -11.63 -3.40
C HIS A 114 0.28 -11.31 -4.29
N LYS A 115 0.07 -10.53 -5.36
CA LYS A 115 1.09 -10.14 -6.32
C LYS A 115 1.26 -8.63 -6.31
N VAL A 116 2.51 -8.18 -6.38
CA VAL A 116 2.81 -6.77 -6.60
C VAL A 116 2.37 -6.41 -8.02
N PRO A 117 1.49 -5.42 -8.21
CA PRO A 117 0.98 -5.12 -9.54
C PRO A 117 2.13 -4.66 -10.46
N PHE A 118 2.11 -5.18 -11.69
CA PHE A 118 3.12 -4.94 -12.73
C PHE A 118 4.53 -5.48 -12.46
N ASP A 119 4.77 -6.14 -11.33
CA ASP A 119 6.06 -6.77 -11.06
C ASP A 119 6.27 -7.99 -11.95
N GLY A 120 7.49 -8.16 -12.46
CA GLY A 120 7.87 -9.29 -13.31
C GLY A 120 7.13 -9.39 -14.66
N MET A 121 6.52 -8.31 -15.14
CA MET A 121 5.86 -8.31 -16.46
C MET A 121 6.85 -8.57 -17.60
N THR A 122 6.45 -9.39 -18.57
CA THR A 122 7.26 -9.71 -19.74
C THR A 122 6.66 -9.16 -21.04
N THR A 123 7.51 -8.97 -22.05
CA THR A 123 7.10 -8.68 -23.42
C THR A 123 6.53 -9.93 -24.09
N GLU A 124 5.95 -9.78 -25.27
CA GLU A 124 5.50 -10.90 -26.09
C GLU A 124 6.64 -11.87 -26.47
N PHE A 125 7.89 -11.42 -26.37
CA PHE A 125 9.09 -12.20 -26.63
C PHE A 125 9.63 -12.90 -25.36
N GLY A 126 9.01 -12.69 -24.20
CA GLY A 126 9.42 -13.28 -22.92
C GLY A 126 10.45 -12.46 -22.14
N ASP A 127 10.95 -11.36 -22.68
CA ASP A 127 11.89 -10.47 -21.99
C ASP A 127 11.20 -9.68 -20.88
N VAL A 128 11.90 -9.40 -19.78
CA VAL A 128 11.38 -8.53 -18.72
C VAL A 128 11.16 -7.12 -19.26
N MET A 129 9.96 -6.60 -19.04
CA MET A 129 9.56 -5.30 -19.53
C MET A 129 10.22 -4.20 -18.68
N VAL A 130 10.88 -3.24 -19.34
CA VAL A 130 11.47 -2.09 -18.65
C VAL A 130 10.37 -1.17 -18.07
N PRO A 131 10.62 -0.43 -16.98
CA PRO A 131 9.61 0.40 -16.33
C PRO A 131 8.87 1.37 -17.28
N MET A 132 9.59 1.97 -18.23
CA MET A 132 9.00 2.88 -19.20
C MET A 132 7.98 2.19 -20.13
N ALA A 133 8.23 0.93 -20.51
CA ALA A 133 7.31 0.18 -21.33
C ALA A 133 6.03 -0.21 -20.55
N VAL A 134 6.16 -0.51 -19.25
CA VAL A 134 5.00 -0.69 -18.35
C VAL A 134 4.14 0.57 -18.34
N VAL A 135 4.74 1.74 -18.12
CA VAL A 135 4.02 3.02 -18.10
C VAL A 135 3.30 3.29 -19.42
N MET A 136 3.97 3.08 -20.57
CA MET A 136 3.36 3.29 -21.88
C MET A 136 2.12 2.40 -22.10
N LYS A 137 2.21 1.12 -21.71
CA LYS A 137 1.07 0.20 -21.81
C LYS A 137 -0.09 0.57 -20.89
N ILE A 138 0.20 1.12 -19.71
CA ILE A 138 -0.82 1.68 -18.81
C ILE A 138 -1.49 2.90 -19.44
N MET A 139 -0.70 3.84 -19.98
CA MET A 139 -1.21 5.05 -20.63
C MET A 139 -2.08 4.75 -21.85
N GLN A 140 -1.77 3.66 -22.58
CA GLN A 140 -2.55 3.19 -23.72
C GLN A 140 -3.78 2.35 -23.31
N GLY A 141 -3.98 2.10 -22.01
CA GLY A 141 -5.07 1.27 -21.50
C GLY A 141 -4.93 -0.22 -21.79
N GLN A 142 -3.74 -0.68 -22.22
CA GLN A 142 -3.47 -2.09 -22.54
C GLN A 142 -3.29 -2.93 -21.28
N ILE A 143 -2.78 -2.34 -20.20
CA ILE A 143 -2.59 -3.00 -18.92
C ILE A 143 -3.18 -2.10 -17.84
N LYS A 144 -3.96 -2.69 -16.93
CA LYS A 144 -4.52 -2.02 -15.76
C LYS A 144 -4.56 -2.98 -14.60
N VAL A 145 -4.58 -2.43 -13.39
CA VAL A 145 -4.89 -3.21 -12.19
C VAL A 145 -6.33 -3.69 -12.28
N ALA A 146 -6.56 -4.96 -11.97
CA ALA A 146 -7.89 -5.56 -11.95
C ALA A 146 -8.05 -6.46 -10.72
N PRO A 147 -9.24 -6.49 -10.10
CA PRO A 147 -9.52 -7.40 -9.00
C PRO A 147 -9.55 -8.86 -9.50
N SER A 148 -9.20 -9.79 -8.61
CA SER A 148 -9.33 -11.22 -8.80
C SER A 148 -10.81 -11.63 -8.89
N PRO A 149 -11.15 -12.78 -9.51
CA PRO A 149 -12.53 -13.30 -9.51
C PRO A 149 -13.10 -13.58 -8.12
N SER A 150 -12.24 -13.78 -7.12
CA SER A 150 -12.60 -14.02 -5.71
C SER A 150 -12.70 -12.75 -4.87
N CYS A 151 -12.44 -11.57 -5.45
CA CYS A 151 -12.46 -10.31 -4.73
C CYS A 151 -13.91 -9.91 -4.36
N PRO A 152 -14.21 -9.59 -3.09
CA PRO A 152 -15.53 -9.15 -2.68
C PRO A 152 -15.95 -7.89 -3.43
N PRO A 153 -17.21 -7.79 -3.90
CA PRO A 153 -17.66 -6.67 -4.73
C PRO A 153 -17.40 -5.27 -4.13
N PRO A 154 -17.60 -5.03 -2.81
CA PRO A 154 -17.28 -3.72 -2.22
C PRO A 154 -15.79 -3.36 -2.33
N ILE A 155 -14.90 -4.35 -2.22
CA ILE A 155 -13.46 -4.14 -2.34
C ILE A 155 -13.07 -3.89 -3.79
N ALA A 156 -13.62 -4.68 -4.72
CA ALA A 156 -13.39 -4.49 -6.15
C ALA A 156 -13.80 -3.07 -6.60
N LEU A 157 -14.91 -2.54 -6.09
CA LEU A 157 -15.34 -1.16 -6.34
C LEU A 157 -14.36 -0.12 -5.78
N LEU A 158 -13.86 -0.32 -4.55
CA LEU A 158 -12.85 0.56 -3.95
C LEU A 158 -11.54 0.53 -4.73
N LEU A 159 -11.07 -0.65 -5.11
CA LEU A 159 -9.88 -0.85 -5.93
C LEU A 159 -10.01 -0.05 -7.22
N ASN A 160 -11.11 -0.23 -7.95
CA ASN A 160 -11.34 0.44 -9.24
C ASN A 160 -11.40 1.97 -9.10
N HIS A 161 -11.99 2.51 -8.02
CA HIS A 161 -11.98 3.95 -7.78
C HIS A 161 -10.57 4.48 -7.43
N CYS A 162 -9.79 3.71 -6.67
CA CYS A 162 -8.44 4.11 -6.29
C CYS A 162 -7.47 4.06 -7.49
N THR A 163 -7.67 3.14 -8.43
CA THR A 163 -6.78 2.94 -9.60
C THR A 163 -7.25 3.67 -10.87
N GLN A 164 -8.13 4.68 -10.74
CA GLN A 164 -8.51 5.52 -11.88
C GLN A 164 -7.30 6.26 -12.46
N PHE A 165 -7.25 6.32 -13.80
CA PHE A 165 -6.18 7.01 -14.52
C PHE A 165 -6.20 8.52 -14.22
N ASP A 166 -7.38 9.14 -14.26
CA ASP A 166 -7.56 10.54 -13.87
C ASP A 166 -7.39 10.70 -12.34
N PRO A 167 -6.38 11.47 -11.88
CA PRO A 167 -6.21 11.76 -10.46
C PRO A 167 -7.44 12.33 -9.78
N MET A 168 -8.22 13.17 -10.47
CA MET A 168 -9.37 13.87 -9.90
C MET A 168 -10.56 12.93 -9.61
N LEU A 169 -10.59 11.76 -10.24
CA LEU A 169 -11.63 10.75 -10.00
C LEU A 169 -11.28 9.81 -8.84
N ARG A 170 -10.04 9.86 -8.35
CA ARG A 170 -9.59 9.03 -7.25
C ARG A 170 -10.02 9.65 -5.92
N PRO A 171 -10.48 8.86 -4.93
CA PRO A 171 -10.93 9.39 -3.65
C PRO A 171 -9.77 10.01 -2.87
N THR A 172 -10.05 10.89 -1.92
CA THR A 172 -9.01 11.33 -0.96
C THR A 172 -8.68 10.21 0.04
N ALA A 173 -7.56 10.32 0.75
CA ALA A 173 -7.24 9.39 1.84
C ALA A 173 -8.33 9.37 2.94
N VAL A 174 -8.94 10.53 3.21
CA VAL A 174 -10.03 10.68 4.18
C VAL A 174 -11.30 9.98 3.70
N GLU A 175 -11.68 10.18 2.44
CA GLU A 175 -12.82 9.48 1.84
C GLU A 175 -12.62 7.98 1.81
N LEU A 176 -11.41 7.53 1.47
CA LEU A 176 -11.08 6.11 1.45
C LEU A 176 -11.18 5.48 2.84
N LEU A 177 -10.62 6.14 3.85
CA LEU A 177 -10.73 5.71 5.25
C LEU A 177 -12.19 5.57 5.67
N HIS A 178 -13.02 6.56 5.33
CA HIS A 178 -14.45 6.54 5.63
C HIS A 178 -15.17 5.37 4.93
N ARG A 179 -14.88 5.12 3.65
CA ARG A 179 -15.47 4.01 2.91
C ARG A 179 -15.05 2.65 3.47
N LEU A 180 -13.78 2.50 3.88
CA LEU A 180 -13.29 1.27 4.53
C LEU A 180 -13.99 1.00 5.86
N GLN A 181 -14.28 2.04 6.65
CA GLN A 181 -15.02 1.93 7.92
C GLN A 181 -16.48 1.51 7.74
N GLN A 182 -17.08 1.78 6.58
CA GLN A 182 -18.47 1.42 6.28
C GLN A 182 -18.63 0.00 5.72
N LEU A 183 -17.53 -0.71 5.47
CA LEU A 183 -17.60 -2.08 4.98
C LEU A 183 -18.12 -3.01 6.07
N ASP A 184 -19.16 -3.78 5.74
CA ASP A 184 -19.61 -4.88 6.59
C ASP A 184 -18.67 -6.08 6.41
N VAL A 185 -17.62 -6.09 7.23
CA VAL A 185 -16.55 -7.09 7.20
C VAL A 185 -17.06 -8.51 7.49
N ALA A 186 -18.19 -8.66 8.19
CA ALA A 186 -18.77 -9.98 8.47
C ALA A 186 -19.42 -10.63 7.24
N ARG A 187 -19.61 -9.86 6.15
CA ARG A 187 -20.20 -10.31 4.89
C ARG A 187 -19.19 -10.46 3.75
N LEU A 188 -17.88 -10.33 4.04
CA LEU A 188 -16.79 -10.44 3.08
C LEU A 188 -16.17 -11.84 3.02
#